data_AF-A0A973L5A9-F1
#
_entry.id   AF-A0A973L5A9-F1
#
_cell.length_a   1.000
_cell.length_b   1.000
_cell.length_c   1.000
_cell.angle_alpha   90.00
_cell.angle_beta   90.00
_cell.angle_gamma   90.00
#
_symmetry.space_group_name_H-M   'P 1'
#
loop_
_entity.id
_entity.type
_entity.pdbx_description
1 polymer ?
#
loop_
_entity_poly.entity_id
_entity_poly.type
_entity_poly.pdbx_seq_one_letter_code
_entity_poly.pdbx_strand_id
1 'polypeptide(L)'
;MSAPVRHYAALLVTTDPTAPDAQATMADLRAALCLASGVHLDDIDPALGYDMSRRSFDTARASWGSGPLGLSCERLRTGYERATAYWAARRPEWMADWPQPEAVAA
;
A
#
# COMPACT_ATOMS: atom_id res chain seq x y z
N MET A 1 -13.57 -14.55 4.38
CA MET A 1 -12.55 -13.88 5.22
C MET A 1 -12.40 -14.65 6.53
N SER A 2 -11.20 -15.05 6.92
CA SER A 2 -10.95 -15.86 8.13
C SER A 2 -11.16 -15.05 9.43
N ALA A 3 -11.28 -15.71 10.58
CA ALA A 3 -11.39 -15.04 11.87
C ALA A 3 -10.14 -14.18 12.22
N PRO A 4 -8.89 -14.64 11.99
CA PRO A 4 -7.70 -13.81 12.21
C PRO A 4 -7.67 -12.54 11.35
N VAL A 5 -8.04 -12.63 10.07
CA VAL A 5 -8.07 -11.45 9.18
C VAL A 5 -9.07 -10.40 9.69
N ARG A 6 -10.26 -10.83 10.12
CA ARG A 6 -11.26 -9.92 10.71
C ARG A 6 -10.74 -9.24 11.99
N HIS A 7 -10.04 -10.00 12.83
CA HIS A 7 -9.52 -9.49 14.09
C HIS A 7 -8.48 -8.38 13.87
N TYR A 8 -7.46 -8.61 13.04
CA TYR A 8 -6.43 -7.60 12.78
C TYR A 8 -6.98 -6.39 12.01
N ALA A 9 -7.92 -6.60 11.10
CA ALA A 9 -8.60 -5.49 10.42
C ALA A 9 -9.37 -4.60 11.41
N ALA A 10 -10.05 -5.19 12.40
CA ALA A 10 -10.74 -4.43 13.44
C ALA A 10 -9.76 -3.62 14.30
N LEU A 11 -8.64 -4.23 14.73
CA LEU A 11 -7.63 -3.54 15.53
C LEU A 11 -7.00 -2.36 14.78
N LEU A 12 -6.76 -2.48 13.47
CA LEU A 12 -6.26 -1.37 12.65
C LEU A 12 -7.21 -0.17 12.65
N VAL A 13 -8.52 -0.40 12.65
CA VAL A 13 -9.53 0.66 12.66
C VAL A 13 -9.64 1.33 14.03
N THR A 14 -9.42 0.59 15.11
CA THR A 14 -9.57 1.08 16.49
C THR A 14 -8.27 1.57 17.13
N THR A 15 -7.13 1.44 16.45
CA THR A 15 -5.83 1.91 16.97
C THR A 15 -5.84 3.43 17.02
N ASP A 16 -5.51 4.00 18.17
CA ASP A 16 -5.35 5.44 18.33
C ASP A 16 -4.11 5.93 17.55
N PRO A 17 -4.26 6.75 16.50
CA PRO A 17 -3.14 7.24 15.71
C PRO A 17 -2.26 8.25 16.48
N THR A 18 -2.71 8.74 17.65
CA THR A 18 -1.99 9.73 18.47
C THR A 18 -1.14 9.11 19.58
N ALA A 19 -1.26 7.79 19.81
CA ALA A 19 -0.43 7.09 20.78
C ALA A 19 1.07 7.20 20.41
N PRO A 20 1.99 7.27 21.40
CA PRO A 20 3.43 7.46 21.14
C PRO A 20 4.05 6.41 20.21
N ASP A 21 3.50 5.20 20.19
CA ASP A 21 3.92 4.03 19.43
C ASP A 21 2.97 3.67 18.27
N ALA A 22 2.00 4.54 17.96
CA ALA A 22 0.93 4.26 17.00
C ALA A 22 1.46 3.78 15.63
N GLN A 23 2.57 4.35 15.15
CA GLN A 23 3.15 3.94 13.87
C GLN A 23 3.69 2.51 13.90
N ALA A 24 4.41 2.14 14.95
CA ALA A 24 4.93 0.79 15.13
C ALA A 24 3.78 -0.20 15.30
N THR A 25 2.82 0.12 16.17
CA THR A 25 1.61 -0.68 16.38
C THR A 25 0.83 -0.90 15.08
N MET A 26 0.63 0.14 14.26
CA MET A 26 -0.01 -0.02 12.95
C MET A 26 0.81 -0.87 11.99
N ALA A 27 2.14 -0.76 11.98
CA ALA A 27 3.00 -1.58 11.13
C ALA A 27 2.88 -3.06 11.52
N ASP A 28 2.95 -3.38 12.81
CA ASP A 28 2.79 -4.74 13.33
C ASP A 28 1.40 -5.32 13.00
N LEU A 29 0.35 -4.52 13.17
CA LEU A 29 -1.02 -4.94 12.84
C LEU A 29 -1.20 -5.19 11.33
N ARG A 30 -0.60 -4.37 10.46
CA ARG A 30 -0.62 -4.61 9.01
C ARG A 30 0.16 -5.88 8.65
N ALA A 31 1.33 -6.09 9.26
CA ALA A 31 2.11 -7.31 9.05
C ALA A 31 1.32 -8.56 9.48
N ALA A 32 0.69 -8.52 10.65
CA ALA A 32 -0.17 -9.59 11.15
C ALA A 32 -1.38 -9.85 10.23
N LEU A 33 -1.99 -8.79 9.69
CA LEU A 33 -3.06 -8.92 8.69
C LEU A 33 -2.57 -9.58 7.40
N CYS A 34 -1.38 -9.22 6.91
CA CYS A 34 -0.76 -9.82 5.72
C CYS A 34 -0.49 -11.31 5.93
N LEU A 35 0.13 -11.68 7.05
CA LEU A 35 0.38 -13.08 7.42
C LEU A 35 -0.92 -13.88 7.52
N ALA A 36 -1.94 -13.34 8.20
CA ALA A 36 -3.26 -13.95 8.33
C ALA A 36 -3.98 -14.11 6.97
N SER A 37 -3.63 -13.27 5.98
CA SER A 37 -4.14 -13.31 4.61
C SER A 37 -3.32 -14.22 3.69
N GLY A 38 -2.27 -14.87 4.20
CA GLY A 38 -1.42 -15.81 3.46
C GLY A 38 -0.31 -15.17 2.64
N VAL A 39 0.06 -13.91 2.93
CA VAL A 39 1.23 -13.26 2.31
C VAL A 39 2.50 -13.87 2.90
N HIS A 40 3.48 -14.20 2.05
CA HIS A 40 4.76 -14.73 2.50
C HIS A 40 5.54 -13.66 3.28
N LEU A 41 6.33 -14.06 4.28
CA LEU A 41 7.05 -13.12 5.15
C LEU A 41 7.99 -12.20 4.36
N ASP A 42 8.69 -12.73 3.34
CA ASP A 42 9.59 -11.97 2.47
C ASP A 42 8.88 -10.94 1.57
N ASP A 43 7.55 -11.04 1.48
CA ASP A 43 6.69 -10.11 0.77
C ASP A 43 6.00 -9.10 1.70
N ILE A 44 6.43 -8.98 2.96
CA ILE A 44 5.91 -7.98 3.90
C ILE A 44 6.98 -6.93 4.17
N ASP A 45 6.62 -5.66 4.02
CA ASP A 45 7.49 -4.54 4.32
C ASP A 45 7.81 -4.52 5.83
N PRO A 46 9.07 -4.71 6.25
CA PRO A 46 9.41 -4.77 7.67
C PRO A 46 9.25 -3.42 8.39
N ALA A 47 9.25 -2.30 7.66
CA ALA A 47 9.10 -0.97 8.26
C ALA A 47 7.63 -0.55 8.39
N LEU A 48 6.78 -0.94 7.45
CA LEU A 48 5.40 -0.43 7.36
C LEU A 48 4.31 -1.51 7.46
N GLY A 49 4.68 -2.78 7.36
CA GLY A 49 3.78 -3.94 7.43
C GLY A 49 2.92 -4.18 6.18
N TYR A 50 3.18 -3.48 5.07
CA TYR A 50 2.41 -3.61 3.83
C TYR A 50 2.80 -4.85 3.01
N ASP A 51 1.83 -5.39 2.29
CA ASP A 51 2.01 -6.45 1.29
C ASP A 51 2.76 -5.88 0.06
N MET A 52 3.98 -6.37 -0.15
CA MET A 52 4.88 -6.09 -1.28
C MET A 52 4.91 -7.23 -2.32
N SER A 53 3.96 -8.17 -2.26
CA SER A 53 3.85 -9.25 -3.24
C SER A 53 3.51 -8.70 -4.63
N ARG A 54 3.80 -9.49 -5.66
CA ARG A 54 3.47 -9.15 -7.05
C ARG A 54 1.96 -8.88 -7.24
N ARG A 55 1.11 -9.64 -6.55
CA ARG A 55 -0.35 -9.44 -6.58
C ARG A 55 -0.75 -8.07 -6.03
N SER A 56 -0.13 -7.64 -4.93
CA SER A 56 -0.37 -6.32 -4.33
C SER A 56 0.07 -5.21 -5.27
N PHE A 57 1.24 -5.36 -5.89
CA PHE A 57 1.72 -4.44 -6.92
C PHE A 57 0.74 -4.33 -8.09
N ASP A 58 0.29 -5.45 -8.67
CA ASP A 58 -0.64 -5.44 -9.80
C ASP A 58 -1.99 -4.82 -9.44
N THR A 59 -2.45 -5.00 -8.19
CA THR A 59 -3.65 -4.35 -7.67
C THR A 59 -3.47 -2.84 -7.55
N ALA A 60 -2.34 -2.40 -6.97
CA ALA A 60 -2.00 -0.98 -6.86
C ALA A 60 -1.88 -0.34 -8.24
N ARG A 61 -1.14 -0.98 -9.15
CA ARG A 61 -0.98 -0.59 -10.55
C ARG A 61 -2.33 -0.44 -11.26
N ALA A 62 -3.23 -1.43 -11.12
CA ALA A 62 -4.57 -1.38 -11.71
C ALA A 62 -5.41 -0.24 -11.13
N SER A 63 -5.32 0.04 -9.82
CA SER A 63 -6.07 1.13 -9.17
C SER A 63 -5.69 2.52 -9.70
N TRP A 64 -4.44 2.68 -10.16
CA TRP A 64 -3.97 3.89 -10.81
C TRP A 64 -4.24 3.88 -12.33
N GLY A 65 -4.20 2.71 -12.98
CA GLY A 65 -4.41 2.57 -14.43
C GLY A 65 -5.86 2.53 -14.91
N SER A 66 -6.86 2.38 -14.02
CA SER A 66 -8.27 2.18 -14.40
C SER A 66 -9.08 3.46 -14.66
N GLY A 67 -8.44 4.63 -14.73
CA GLY A 67 -9.09 5.90 -15.11
C GLY A 67 -8.09 6.85 -15.75
N PRO A 68 -8.52 7.95 -16.41
CA PRO A 68 -7.58 9.00 -16.76
C PRO A 68 -6.86 9.40 -15.48
N LEU A 69 -5.52 9.32 -15.50
CA LEU A 69 -4.67 9.81 -14.42
C LEU A 69 -4.67 11.35 -14.44
N GLY A 70 -5.87 11.92 -14.40
CA GLY A 70 -6.11 13.30 -14.07
C GLY A 70 -5.76 13.47 -12.61
N LEU A 71 -4.49 13.75 -12.34
CA LEU A 71 -3.99 14.24 -11.05
C LEU A 71 -4.49 15.68 -10.81
N SER A 72 -5.79 15.87 -11.02
CA SER A 72 -6.53 17.13 -11.09
C SER A 72 -6.58 17.84 -9.74
N CYS A 73 -6.40 17.09 -8.65
CA CYS A 73 -6.21 17.64 -7.33
C CYS A 73 -4.88 17.20 -6.70
N GLU A 74 -4.34 18.06 -5.85
CA GLU A 74 -3.06 17.85 -5.16
C GLU A 74 -3.03 16.55 -4.36
N ARG A 75 -4.13 16.19 -3.70
CA ARG A 75 -4.23 14.95 -2.94
C ARG A 75 -3.95 13.71 -3.79
N LEU A 76 -4.52 13.64 -5.00
CA LEU A 76 -4.30 12.51 -5.91
C LEU A 76 -2.85 12.48 -6.41
N ARG A 77 -2.28 13.66 -6.71
CA ARG A 77 -0.88 13.80 -7.11
C ARG A 77 0.08 13.30 -6.03
N THR A 78 -0.06 13.80 -4.81
CA THR A 78 0.74 13.36 -3.66
C THR A 78 0.55 11.88 -3.39
N GLY A 79 -0.66 11.34 -3.53
CA GLY A 79 -0.92 9.91 -3.42
C GLY A 79 -0.16 9.08 -4.45
N TYR A 80 -0.21 9.50 -5.72
CA TYR A 80 0.50 8.85 -6.82
C TYR A 80 2.02 8.92 -6.63
N GLU A 81 2.58 10.08 -6.28
CA GLU A 81 4.01 10.26 -6.01
C GLU A 81 4.49 9.37 -4.86
N ARG A 82 3.71 9.29 -3.76
CA ARG A 82 4.01 8.41 -2.63
C ARG A 82 3.97 6.94 -3.02
N ALA A 83 2.97 6.52 -3.80
CA ALA A 83 2.90 5.14 -4.28
C ALA A 83 4.06 4.79 -5.21
N THR A 84 4.41 5.70 -6.12
CA THR A 84 5.55 5.55 -7.04
C THR A 84 6.86 5.42 -6.26
N ALA A 85 7.12 6.33 -5.31
CA ALA A 85 8.31 6.29 -4.49
C ALA A 85 8.37 5.03 -3.60
N TYR A 86 7.22 4.60 -3.07
CA TYR A 86 7.11 3.39 -2.26
C TYR A 86 7.56 2.15 -3.05
N TRP A 87 6.97 1.92 -4.23
CA TRP A 87 7.26 0.75 -5.05
C TRP A 87 8.66 0.80 -5.66
N ALA A 88 9.12 1.96 -6.13
CA ALA A 88 10.47 2.12 -6.68
C ALA A 88 11.56 1.76 -5.66
N ALA A 89 11.35 2.02 -4.37
CA ALA A 89 12.30 1.69 -3.32
C ALA A 89 12.35 0.18 -2.95
N ARG A 90 11.30 -0.58 -3.25
CA ARG A 90 11.10 -1.95 -2.70
C ARG A 90 11.08 -3.05 -3.76
N ARG A 91 10.57 -2.71 -4.94
CA ARG A 91 10.41 -3.62 -6.09
C ARG A 91 10.72 -2.85 -7.39
N PRO A 92 11.93 -2.25 -7.52
CA PRO A 92 12.30 -1.47 -8.71
C PRO A 92 12.15 -2.26 -10.01
N GLU A 93 12.31 -3.58 -9.96
CA GLU A 93 12.17 -4.50 -11.09
C GLU A 93 10.75 -4.56 -11.69
N TRP A 94 9.72 -4.09 -10.98
CA TRP A 94 8.34 -4.05 -11.48
C TRP A 94 7.93 -2.67 -12.03
N MET A 95 8.73 -1.63 -11.79
CA MET A 95 8.36 -0.25 -12.10
C MET A 95 8.24 0.05 -13.60
N ALA A 96 8.80 -0.80 -14.47
CA ALA A 96 8.59 -0.68 -15.92
C ALA A 96 7.10 -0.73 -16.31
N ASP A 97 6.28 -1.42 -15.52
CA ASP A 97 4.83 -1.57 -15.74
C ASP A 97 4.00 -0.48 -15.02
N TRP A 98 4.61 0.43 -14.26
CA TRP A 98 3.89 1.43 -13.46
C TRP A 98 3.22 2.49 -14.36
N PRO A 99 1.93 2.80 -14.17
CA PRO A 99 1.18 3.63 -15.10
C PRO A 99 1.68 5.08 -15.00
N GLN A 100 2.06 5.66 -16.12
CA GLN A 100 2.46 7.06 -16.18
C GLN A 100 1.20 7.94 -16.19
N PRO A 101 1.15 9.02 -15.41
CA PRO A 101 0.07 9.97 -15.54
C PRO A 101 0.09 10.51 -16.95
N GLU A 102 -1.05 10.46 -17.64
CA GLU A 102 -1.18 11.21 -18.88
C GLU A 102 -0.82 12.66 -18.56
N ALA A 103 0.14 13.22 -19.29
CA ALA A 103 0.43 14.63 -19.20
C ALA A 103 -0.86 15.35 -19.56
N VAL A 104 -1.62 15.80 -18.56
CA VAL A 104 -2.76 16.66 -18.79
C VAL A 104 -2.17 17.92 -19.41
N ALA A 105 -2.26 18.02 -20.73
CA ALA A 105 -1.88 19.21 -21.46
C ALA A 105 -2.60 20.39 -20.80
N ALA A 106 -1.80 21.34 -20.31
CA ALA A 106 -2.28 22.58 -19.70
C ALA A 106 -3.10 23.41 -20.70
#